data_AF-A0A2H6NK79-F1
#
_entry.id   AF-A0A2H6NK79-F1
#
_cell.length_a   1.000
_cell.length_b   1.000
_cell.length_c   1.000
_cell.angle_alpha   90.00
_cell.angle_beta   90.00
_cell.angle_gamma   90.00
#
_symmetry.space_group_name_H-M   'P 1'
#
loop_
_entity.id
_entity.type
_entity.pdbx_description
1 polymer ?
#
loop_
_entity_poly.entity_id
_entity_poly.type
_entity_poly.pdbx_seq_one_letter_code
_entity_poly.pdbx_strand_id
1 'polypeptide(L)'
;ALSHCPLPTSVKDPAPTHFVFQIADLPFPVTAIDIAGHSAKDKVISQVLDWVGRGWPKDTGTPEFSPFKIRQQELSTLQGCLLWGNRVIIPQQLQSTIFKV
;
A
#
# COMPACT_ATOMS: atom_id res chain seq x y z
N ALA A 1 -9.28 -54.34 -14.79
CA ALA A 1 -10.11 -53.14 -14.59
C ALA A 1 -9.44 -52.27 -13.52
N LEU A 2 -9.52 -50.95 -13.70
CA LEU A 2 -8.58 -49.94 -13.24
C LEU A 2 -8.62 -49.68 -11.73
N SER A 3 -7.51 -49.99 -11.06
CA SER A 3 -7.14 -49.46 -9.76
C SER A 3 -6.41 -48.14 -9.96
N HIS A 4 -7.11 -47.03 -9.82
CA HIS A 4 -6.49 -45.72 -9.58
C HIS A 4 -7.24 -45.02 -8.46
N CYS A 5 -6.80 -45.27 -7.21
CA CYS A 5 -7.11 -44.38 -6.10
C CYS A 5 -6.32 -43.07 -6.31
N PRO A 6 -6.96 -41.90 -6.26
CA PRO A 6 -6.21 -40.64 -6.22
C PRO A 6 -5.46 -40.58 -4.88
N LEU A 7 -4.15 -40.41 -4.93
CA LEU A 7 -3.35 -40.13 -3.74
C LEU A 7 -3.83 -38.80 -3.13
N PRO A 8 -3.83 -38.66 -1.79
CA PRO A 8 -4.05 -37.37 -1.15
C PRO A 8 -2.90 -36.46 -1.57
N THR A 9 -3.17 -35.59 -2.53
CA THR A 9 -2.29 -34.48 -2.85
C THR A 9 -2.33 -33.57 -1.62
N SER A 10 -1.31 -33.68 -0.78
CA SER A 10 -0.93 -32.58 0.09
C SER A 10 -0.52 -31.45 -0.83
N VAL A 11 -1.52 -30.67 -1.28
CA VAL A 11 -1.30 -29.38 -1.92
C VAL A 11 -0.73 -28.49 -0.83
N LYS A 12 0.60 -28.59 -0.61
CA LYS A 12 1.37 -27.46 -0.16
C LYS A 12 1.25 -26.46 -1.29
N ASP A 13 0.23 -25.63 -1.21
CA ASP A 13 0.07 -24.48 -2.07
C ASP A 13 1.41 -23.72 -2.03
N PRO A 14 2.18 -23.66 -3.13
CA PRO A 14 3.37 -22.85 -3.20
C PRO A 14 2.96 -21.47 -3.72
N ALA A 15 1.93 -20.87 -3.14
CA ALA A 15 1.79 -19.44 -3.16
C ALA A 15 2.44 -18.94 -1.86
N PRO A 16 3.73 -18.55 -1.87
CA PRO A 16 4.13 -17.56 -0.90
C PRO A 16 3.21 -16.36 -1.16
N THR A 17 2.26 -16.12 -0.27
CA THR A 17 1.64 -14.80 -0.05
C THR A 17 2.68 -13.86 0.56
N HIS A 18 3.89 -13.87 -0.01
CA HIS A 18 4.80 -12.78 0.12
C HIS A 18 4.31 -11.76 -0.90
N PHE A 19 3.82 -10.62 -0.40
CA PHE A 19 3.81 -9.41 -1.20
C PHE A 19 5.26 -9.15 -1.59
N VAL A 20 5.69 -9.76 -2.70
CA VAL A 20 7.05 -9.58 -3.19
C VAL A 20 7.08 -8.18 -3.77
N PHE A 21 7.50 -7.22 -2.95
CA PHE A 21 7.92 -5.90 -3.38
C PHE A 21 9.22 -6.06 -4.20
N GLN A 22 9.07 -6.58 -5.42
CA GLN A 22 10.14 -6.84 -6.38
C GLN A 22 10.56 -5.52 -7.10
N ILE A 23 10.72 -4.43 -6.33
CA ILE A 23 11.13 -3.11 -6.83
C ILE A 23 12.60 -2.83 -6.46
N ALA A 24 13.30 -3.79 -5.84
CA ALA A 24 14.68 -3.60 -5.38
C ALA A 24 15.69 -3.22 -6.50
N ASP A 25 15.34 -3.40 -7.77
CA ASP A 25 16.25 -3.20 -8.92
C ASP A 25 15.65 -2.33 -10.05
N LEU A 26 14.61 -1.55 -9.76
CA LEU A 26 14.17 -0.50 -10.68
C LEU A 26 14.82 0.82 -10.23
N PRO A 27 15.55 1.54 -11.11
CA PRO A 27 16.12 2.85 -10.77
C PRO A 27 14.98 3.88 -10.68
N PHE A 28 14.20 3.79 -9.61
CA PHE A 28 13.19 4.77 -9.27
C PHE A 28 13.91 5.94 -8.60
N PRO A 29 13.71 7.19 -9.04
CA PRO A 29 14.42 8.35 -8.50
C PRO A 29 14.02 8.69 -7.06
N VAL A 30 13.16 7.89 -6.43
CA VAL A 30 12.58 8.14 -5.11
C VAL A 30 12.62 6.86 -4.30
N THR A 31 13.22 6.89 -3.10
CA THR A 31 13.22 5.75 -2.19
C THR A 31 11.98 5.74 -1.28
N ALA A 32 11.66 4.60 -0.69
CA ALA A 32 10.57 4.52 0.31
C ALA A 32 10.81 5.45 1.51
N ILE A 33 12.07 5.68 1.88
CA ILE A 33 12.45 6.61 2.97
C ILE A 33 12.10 8.05 2.58
N ASP A 34 12.38 8.44 1.33
CA ASP A 34 12.02 9.76 0.82
C ASP A 34 10.50 9.94 0.81
N ILE A 35 9.76 8.91 0.36
CA ILE A 35 8.30 8.93 0.37
C ILE A 35 7.78 9.09 1.80
N ALA A 36 8.23 8.28 2.74
CA ALA A 36 7.82 8.37 4.14
C ALA A 36 8.11 9.76 4.74
N GLY A 37 9.29 10.33 4.45
CA GLY A 37 9.65 11.67 4.91
C GLY A 37 8.76 12.78 4.33
N HIS A 38 8.33 12.66 3.08
CA HIS A 38 7.41 13.61 2.45
C HIS A 38 5.95 13.36 2.85
N SER A 39 5.55 12.10 3.03
CA SER A 39 4.23 11.69 3.54
C SER A 39 3.99 12.22 4.95
N ALA A 40 5.01 12.25 5.81
CA ALA A 40 4.93 12.84 7.14
C ALA A 40 4.82 14.38 7.12
N LYS A 41 5.36 15.04 6.09
CA LYS A 41 5.24 16.50 5.90
C LYS A 41 3.90 16.91 5.30
N ASP A 42 3.29 16.02 4.53
CA ASP A 42 1.97 16.24 3.94
C ASP A 42 0.88 16.07 5.01
N LYS A 43 0.15 17.17 5.28
CA LYS A 43 -0.89 17.19 6.31
C LYS A 43 -1.99 16.18 6.05
N VAL A 44 -2.36 15.94 4.79
CA VAL A 44 -3.44 15.02 4.45
C VAL A 44 -2.95 13.59 4.63
N ILE A 45 -1.81 13.25 4.04
CA ILE A 45 -1.28 11.87 4.08
C ILE A 45 -0.87 11.49 5.51
N SER A 46 -0.21 12.38 6.26
CA SER A 46 0.16 12.12 7.65
C SER A 46 -1.08 11.83 8.51
N GLN A 47 -2.16 12.59 8.31
CA GLN A 47 -3.40 12.39 9.06
C GLN A 47 -4.09 11.07 8.67
N VAL A 48 -4.06 10.70 7.38
CA VAL A 48 -4.59 9.42 6.91
C VAL A 48 -3.77 8.25 7.44
N LEU A 49 -2.43 8.34 7.43
CA LEU A 49 -1.54 7.32 8.02
C LEU A 49 -1.91 7.06 9.49
N ASP A 50 -2.12 8.15 10.23
CA ASP A 50 -2.54 8.10 11.63
C ASP A 50 -3.92 7.44 11.81
N TRP A 51 -4.88 7.70 10.92
CA TRP A 51 -6.22 7.09 10.97
C TRP A 51 -6.23 5.63 10.54
N VAL A 52 -5.37 5.23 9.59
CA VAL A 52 -5.25 3.83 9.21
C VAL A 52 -4.72 3.00 10.39
N GLY A 53 -3.80 3.55 11.19
CA GLY A 53 -3.28 2.88 12.39
C GLY A 53 -4.19 2.96 13.62
N ARG A 54 -4.82 4.12 13.88
CA ARG A 54 -5.61 4.37 15.11
C ARG A 54 -7.12 4.21 14.94
N GLY A 55 -7.59 4.10 13.71
CA GLY A 55 -9.01 4.10 13.35
C GLY A 55 -9.49 5.43 12.78
N TRP A 56 -10.50 5.35 11.93
CA TRP A 56 -11.08 6.48 11.21
C TRP A 56 -12.12 7.23 12.05
N PRO A 57 -12.14 8.58 12.02
CA PRO A 57 -13.19 9.34 12.69
C PRO A 57 -14.53 9.21 11.96
N LYS A 58 -15.61 9.19 12.74
CA LYS A 58 -16.99 9.06 12.24
C LYS A 58 -17.36 10.23 11.32
N ASP A 59 -16.97 11.44 11.71
CA ASP A 59 -17.12 12.65 10.90
C ASP A 59 -15.76 13.15 10.41
N THR A 60 -15.50 12.91 9.13
CA THR A 60 -14.44 13.58 8.38
C THR A 60 -15.11 14.71 7.61
N GLY A 61 -15.39 15.83 8.28
CA GLY A 61 -16.10 16.97 7.68
C GLY A 61 -15.33 17.69 6.57
N THR A 62 -14.11 17.26 6.28
CA THR A 62 -13.20 17.86 5.31
C THR A 62 -13.21 17.07 3.99
N PRO A 63 -13.56 17.72 2.85
CA PRO A 63 -13.72 17.05 1.56
C PRO A 63 -12.41 16.43 1.03
N GLU A 64 -11.27 16.93 1.49
CA GLU A 64 -9.93 16.44 1.14
C GLU A 64 -9.69 14.98 1.54
N PHE A 65 -10.36 14.50 2.59
CA PHE A 65 -10.21 13.12 3.09
C PHE A 65 -11.27 12.15 2.57
N SER A 66 -12.34 12.68 1.96
CA SER A 66 -13.42 11.90 1.36
C SER A 66 -12.93 10.75 0.47
N PRO A 67 -12.00 10.96 -0.50
CA PRO A 67 -11.54 9.87 -1.37
C PRO A 67 -10.80 8.77 -0.61
N PHE A 68 -10.09 9.12 0.47
CA PHE A 68 -9.39 8.14 1.30
C PHE A 68 -10.35 7.38 2.21
N LYS A 69 -11.38 8.04 2.76
CA LYS A 69 -12.38 7.41 3.62
C LYS A 69 -13.25 6.40 2.87
N ILE A 70 -13.65 6.71 1.64
CA ILE A 70 -14.42 5.78 0.79
C ILE A 70 -13.61 4.48 0.58
N ARG A 71 -12.28 4.60 0.48
CA ARG A 71 -11.36 3.48 0.23
C ARG A 71 -10.61 3.01 1.48
N GLN A 72 -11.09 3.35 2.68
CA GLN A 72 -10.37 3.08 3.93
C GLN A 72 -10.02 1.59 4.12
N GLN A 73 -10.83 0.68 3.61
CA GLN A 73 -10.61 -0.77 3.71
C GLN A 73 -9.48 -1.27 2.79
N GLU A 74 -9.14 -0.50 1.77
CA GLU A 74 -8.06 -0.81 0.82
C GLU A 74 -6.76 -0.08 1.16
N LEU A 75 -6.81 0.82 2.15
CA LEU A 75 -5.65 1.59 2.60
C LEU A 75 -4.86 0.82 3.64
N SER A 76 -3.55 0.73 3.42
CA SER A 76 -2.60 0.10 4.33
C SER A 76 -1.41 1.02 4.56
N THR A 77 -0.65 0.79 5.63
CA THR A 77 0.60 1.51 5.88
C THR A 77 1.77 0.55 5.90
N LEU A 78 2.90 0.95 5.31
CA LEU A 78 4.14 0.17 5.29
C LEU A 78 5.32 1.12 5.39
N GLN A 79 6.15 0.94 6.42
CA GLN A 79 7.37 1.74 6.63
C GLN A 79 7.15 3.27 6.58
N GLY A 80 5.98 3.75 7.03
CA GLY A 80 5.63 5.18 6.99
C GLY A 80 5.10 5.67 5.63
N CYS A 81 4.96 4.79 4.65
CA CYS A 81 4.29 5.06 3.38
C CYS A 81 2.81 4.64 3.45
N LEU A 82 1.95 5.42 2.80
CA LEU A 82 0.55 5.08 2.61
C LEU A 82 0.41 4.25 1.33
N LEU A 83 -0.31 3.14 1.40
CA LEU A 83 -0.54 2.23 0.29
C LEU A 83 -2.03 2.10 0.02
N TRP A 84 -2.34 1.89 -1.25
CA TRP A 84 -3.65 1.49 -1.73
C TRP A 84 -3.50 0.17 -2.48
N GLY A 85 -3.89 -0.93 -1.82
CA GLY A 85 -3.56 -2.29 -2.27
C GLY A 85 -2.05 -2.45 -2.47
N ASN A 86 -1.61 -2.73 -3.70
CA ASN A 86 -0.19 -2.89 -4.06
C ASN A 86 0.49 -1.58 -4.53
N ARG A 87 -0.20 -0.43 -4.50
CA ARG A 87 0.33 0.85 -5.01
C ARG A 87 0.69 1.76 -3.84
N VAL A 88 1.84 2.45 -3.92
CA VAL A 88 2.19 3.49 -2.95
C VAL A 88 1.51 4.80 -3.34
N ILE A 89 0.84 5.45 -2.39
CA ILE A 89 0.28 6.80 -2.59
C ILE A 89 1.41 7.81 -2.46
N ILE A 90 1.61 8.58 -3.52
CA ILE A 90 2.73 9.51 -3.65
C ILE A 90 2.30 10.92 -3.24
N PRO A 91 2.97 11.54 -2.24
CA PRO A 91 2.76 12.93 -1.87
C PRO A 91 2.92 13.87 -3.06
N GLN A 92 2.15 14.96 -3.09
CA GLN A 92 2.11 15.90 -4.22
C GLN A 92 3.51 16.45 -4.57
N GLN A 93 4.38 16.62 -3.58
CA GLN A 93 5.76 17.08 -3.77
C GLN A 93 6.58 16.12 -4.66
N LEU A 94 6.41 14.81 -4.47
CA LEU A 94 7.16 13.76 -5.18
C LEU A 94 6.56 13.43 -6.55
N GLN A 95 5.30 13.78 -6.80
CA GLN A 95 4.68 13.62 -8.12
C GLN A 95 5.48 14.36 -9.20
N SER A 96 5.96 15.57 -8.91
CA SER A 96 6.73 16.36 -9.87
C SER A 96 8.06 15.71 -10.29
N THR A 97 8.68 14.94 -9.41
CA THR A 97 9.93 14.21 -9.68
C THR A 97 9.68 12.96 -10.51
N ILE A 98 8.54 12.31 -10.31
CA ILE A 98 8.20 11.02 -10.94
C ILE A 98 7.58 11.20 -12.33
N PHE A 99 6.79 12.27 -12.53
CA PHE A 99 6.22 12.58 -13.84
C PHE A 99 7.22 13.22 -14.82
N LYS A 100 8.48 13.43 -14.42
CA LYS A 100 9.55 14.01 -15.26
C LYS A 100 10.38 12.96 -16.01
N VAL A 101 9.87 11.74 -16.15
CA VAL A 101 10.48 10.68 -16.97
C VAL A 101 9.99 10.77 -18.41
#